data_AF-M6F2F2-F1
#
_entry.id   AF-M6F2F2-F1
#
_cell.length_a   1.000
_cell.length_b   1.000
_cell.length_c   1.000
_cell.angle_alpha   90.00
_cell.angle_beta   90.00
_cell.angle_gamma   90.00
#
_symmetry.space_group_name_H-M   'P 1'
#
loop_
_entity.id
_entity.type
_entity.pdbx_description
1 polymer ?
#
loop_
_entity_poly.entity_id
_entity_poly.type
_entity_poly.pdbx_seq_one_letter_code
_entity_poly.pdbx_strand_id
1 'polypeptide(L)'
;MNIRIFSFLIILTIFGLEAAPNKILTLEEKEELRQIETVRKSGFTDIEVDNLHASIAGNILKINNLLGNETYKKALRYIEDEPREAAKFLFQDKENKQYLQLDLGIGQSFADYPKTYLYQSKIYIYPGTDGKSLEKIILQFKRTNAKGEVFIREMRRLINHSPKGPTFLGDGKRTSNNNSEILLEFFSSHDTDFLWPDDPIQPVTASVTTKLNDAANPLPYNKQKQIILQYKRYLRKVDKMVSLKLHTMELDQKMMISKMLEFQ
;
A
#
# COMPACT_ATOMS: atom_id res chain seq x y z
N MET A 1 -61.84 32.38 46.51
CA MET A 1 -62.49 32.13 45.21
C MET A 1 -61.96 33.14 44.21
N ASN A 2 -61.05 32.72 43.32
CA ASN A 2 -60.93 33.11 41.91
C ASN A 2 -59.57 32.63 41.38
N ILE A 3 -59.68 31.61 40.54
CA ILE A 3 -58.63 30.94 39.76
C ILE A 3 -58.34 31.80 38.52
N ARG A 4 -57.15 31.58 37.91
CA ARG A 4 -56.72 31.81 36.50
C ARG A 4 -55.53 32.80 36.42
N ILE A 5 -54.43 32.59 35.71
CA ILE A 5 -54.00 31.62 34.68
C ILE A 5 -52.46 31.65 34.64
N PHE A 6 -51.86 30.49 34.35
CA PHE A 6 -50.46 30.27 34.00
C PHE A 6 -49.88 31.31 33.02
N SER A 7 -48.70 31.86 33.34
CA SER A 7 -47.74 32.33 32.34
C SER A 7 -46.38 31.72 32.64
N PHE A 8 -46.11 30.67 31.87
CA PHE A 8 -44.85 29.95 31.77
C PHE A 8 -43.90 30.84 30.93
N LEU A 9 -42.86 31.42 31.51
CA LEU A 9 -41.75 31.98 30.73
C LEU A 9 -40.45 31.28 31.12
N ILE A 10 -40.14 30.32 30.27
CA ILE A 10 -38.87 29.64 30.06
C ILE A 10 -37.70 30.64 30.14
N ILE A 11 -36.85 30.51 31.16
CA ILE A 11 -35.48 31.05 31.13
C ILE A 11 -34.62 29.96 30.47
N LEU A 12 -34.61 29.96 29.13
CA LEU A 12 -33.67 29.20 28.33
C LEU A 12 -32.37 30.01 28.19
N THR A 13 -31.27 29.40 28.59
CA THR A 13 -29.97 29.44 27.90
C THR A 13 -29.38 30.81 27.56
N ILE A 14 -28.51 31.30 28.44
CA ILE A 14 -27.27 31.98 28.01
C ILE A 14 -26.11 31.12 28.52
N PHE A 15 -25.92 29.96 27.89
CA PHE A 15 -24.59 29.37 27.86
C PHE A 15 -23.83 30.17 26.81
N GLY A 16 -22.84 30.93 27.28
CA GLY A 16 -21.94 31.68 26.43
C GLY A 16 -21.35 30.78 25.36
N LEU A 17 -21.70 31.08 24.12
CA LEU A 17 -20.93 30.72 22.94
C LEU A 17 -19.60 31.48 23.06
N GLU A 18 -18.66 30.97 23.86
CA GLU A 18 -17.25 31.33 23.69
C GLU A 18 -16.79 30.72 22.36
N ALA A 19 -17.10 31.42 21.28
CA ALA A 19 -16.37 31.27 20.05
C ALA A 19 -14.89 31.51 20.39
N ALA A 20 -14.08 30.46 20.29
CA ALA A 20 -12.64 30.54 20.41
C ALA A 20 -12.15 31.76 19.61
N PRO A 21 -11.23 32.59 20.16
CA PRO A 21 -10.80 33.81 19.48
C PRO A 21 -10.30 33.45 18.09
N ASN A 22 -10.84 34.12 17.06
CA ASN A 22 -10.40 33.99 15.68
C ASN A 22 -8.89 34.23 15.63
N LYS A 23 -8.10 33.15 15.63
CA LYS A 23 -6.64 33.21 15.52
C LYS A 23 -6.34 33.86 14.16
N ILE A 24 -5.87 35.11 14.19
CA ILE A 24 -5.41 35.80 12.98
C ILE A 24 -4.12 35.10 12.57
N LEU A 25 -4.21 34.29 11.52
CA LEU A 25 -3.08 33.56 10.95
C LEU A 25 -2.04 34.55 10.39
N THR A 26 -0.76 34.28 10.63
CA THR A 26 0.35 35.04 10.02
C THR A 26 0.37 34.84 8.49
N LEU A 27 1.12 35.68 7.75
CA LEU A 27 1.27 35.50 6.30
C LEU A 27 1.89 34.14 5.96
N GLU A 28 2.90 33.71 6.72
CA GLU A 28 3.55 32.40 6.58
C GLU A 28 2.55 31.25 6.82
N GLU A 29 1.75 31.30 7.90
CA GLU A 29 0.74 30.27 8.19
C GLU A 29 -0.32 30.20 7.06
N LYS A 30 -0.69 31.34 6.45
CA LYS A 30 -1.61 31.37 5.31
C LYS A 30 -0.99 30.76 4.05
N GLU A 31 0.30 31.00 3.80
CA GLU A 31 1.01 30.40 2.68
C GLU A 31 1.17 28.89 2.85
N GLU A 32 1.53 28.41 4.04
CA GLU A 32 1.60 26.99 4.35
C GLU A 32 0.24 26.29 4.16
N LEU A 33 -0.85 26.89 4.66
CA LEU A 33 -2.19 26.35 4.46
C LEU A 33 -2.58 26.29 2.98
N ARG A 34 -2.24 27.32 2.19
CA ARG A 34 -2.45 27.30 0.73
C ARG A 34 -1.67 26.15 0.07
N GLN A 35 -0.42 25.93 0.46
CA GLN A 35 0.37 24.81 -0.05
C GLN A 35 -0.22 23.45 0.34
N ILE A 36 -0.71 23.31 1.57
CA ILE A 36 -1.39 22.08 2.03
C ILE A 36 -2.64 21.81 1.20
N GLU A 37 -3.45 22.85 0.95
CA GLU A 37 -4.64 22.74 0.13
C GLU A 37 -4.33 22.40 -1.32
N THR A 38 -3.29 22.96 -1.93
CA THR A 38 -2.90 22.61 -3.31
C THR A 38 -2.45 21.15 -3.41
N VAL A 39 -1.70 20.65 -2.43
CA VAL A 39 -1.30 19.23 -2.36
C VAL A 39 -2.51 18.31 -2.16
N ARG A 40 -3.47 18.70 -1.31
CA ARG A 40 -4.72 17.93 -1.13
C ARG A 40 -5.62 17.97 -2.37
N LYS A 41 -5.71 19.11 -3.06
CA LYS A 41 -6.49 19.28 -4.30
C LYS A 41 -5.88 18.50 -5.46
N SER A 42 -4.55 18.45 -5.55
CA SER A 42 -3.85 17.57 -6.48
C SER A 42 -3.90 16.09 -6.05
N GLY A 43 -4.34 15.81 -4.82
CA GLY A 43 -4.52 14.46 -4.32
C GLY A 43 -3.20 13.70 -4.19
N PHE A 44 -2.15 14.40 -3.78
CA PHE A 44 -0.81 13.83 -3.57
C PHE A 44 -0.23 13.18 -4.83
N THR A 45 -0.42 13.81 -5.99
CA THR A 45 0.25 13.45 -7.24
C THR A 45 1.76 13.44 -7.05
N ASP A 46 2.42 12.34 -7.44
CA ASP A 46 3.88 12.21 -7.39
C ASP A 46 4.37 11.46 -8.64
N ILE A 47 5.11 12.17 -9.48
CA ILE A 47 5.70 11.67 -10.73
C ILE A 47 6.55 10.42 -10.49
N GLU A 48 7.25 10.37 -9.36
CA GLU A 48 8.11 9.25 -9.04
C GLU A 48 7.29 8.00 -8.70
N VAL A 49 6.18 8.18 -7.97
CA VAL A 49 5.25 7.08 -7.67
C VAL A 49 4.68 6.50 -8.96
N ASP A 50 4.26 7.36 -9.89
CA ASP A 50 3.77 6.95 -11.20
C ASP A 50 4.84 6.18 -12.00
N ASN A 51 6.09 6.66 -11.99
CA ASN A 51 7.21 5.97 -12.65
C ASN A 51 7.47 4.58 -12.02
N LEU A 52 7.41 4.49 -10.69
CA LEU A 52 7.60 3.24 -9.97
C LEU A 52 6.49 2.24 -10.30
N HIS A 53 5.23 2.67 -10.37
CA HIS A 53 4.13 1.79 -10.79
C HIS A 53 4.38 1.20 -12.18
N ALA A 54 4.77 2.03 -13.16
CA ALA A 54 5.04 1.56 -14.51
C ALA A 54 6.28 0.66 -14.60
N SER A 55 7.36 0.99 -13.88
CA SER A 55 8.57 0.17 -13.81
C SER A 55 8.28 -1.21 -13.23
N ILE A 56 7.57 -1.26 -12.10
CA ILE A 56 7.16 -2.52 -11.46
C ILE A 56 6.30 -3.35 -12.41
N ALA A 57 5.27 -2.76 -13.04
CA ALA A 57 4.43 -3.45 -14.01
C ALA A 57 5.24 -4.05 -15.17
N GLY A 58 6.10 -3.24 -15.79
CA GLY A 58 6.94 -3.66 -16.91
C GLY A 58 7.90 -4.78 -16.53
N ASN A 59 8.50 -4.74 -15.34
CA ASN A 59 9.40 -5.78 -14.87
C ASN A 59 8.65 -7.09 -14.56
N ILE A 60 7.47 -7.01 -13.94
CA ILE A 60 6.60 -8.18 -13.70
C ILE A 60 6.21 -8.84 -15.03
N LEU A 61 5.81 -8.05 -16.04
CA LEU A 61 5.47 -8.56 -17.36
C LEU A 61 6.64 -9.29 -18.03
N LYS A 62 7.84 -8.68 -18.00
CA LYS A 62 9.05 -9.30 -18.54
C LYS A 62 9.36 -10.62 -17.84
N ILE A 63 9.31 -10.67 -16.52
CA ILE A 63 9.52 -11.90 -15.75
C ILE A 63 8.49 -12.97 -16.16
N ASN A 64 7.21 -12.59 -16.26
CA ASN A 64 6.17 -13.54 -16.65
C ASN A 64 6.39 -14.09 -18.06
N ASN A 65 6.80 -13.25 -19.01
CA ASN A 65 7.14 -13.66 -20.37
C ASN A 65 8.35 -14.60 -20.42
N LEU A 66 9.38 -14.35 -19.58
CA LEU A 66 10.54 -15.23 -19.47
C LEU A 66 10.16 -16.62 -18.93
N LEU A 67 9.32 -16.67 -17.91
CA LEU A 67 8.81 -17.93 -17.33
C LEU A 67 7.89 -18.68 -18.31
N GLY A 68 7.13 -17.95 -19.12
CA GLY A 68 6.26 -18.50 -20.16
C GLY A 68 7.01 -19.07 -21.36
N ASN A 69 8.27 -18.71 -21.56
CA ASN A 69 9.06 -19.14 -22.72
C ASN A 69 9.39 -20.65 -22.66
N GLU A 70 8.89 -21.40 -23.65
CA GLU A 70 9.12 -22.84 -23.75
C GLU A 70 10.61 -23.23 -23.84
N THR A 71 11.44 -22.37 -24.45
CA THR A 71 12.90 -22.60 -24.50
C THR A 71 13.51 -22.52 -23.10
N TYR A 72 13.06 -21.59 -22.28
CA TYR A 72 13.51 -21.45 -20.89
C TYR A 72 13.07 -22.66 -20.04
N LYS A 73 11.82 -23.10 -20.20
CA LYS A 73 11.31 -24.31 -19.52
C LYS A 73 12.07 -25.58 -19.92
N LYS A 74 12.39 -25.74 -21.20
CA LYS A 74 13.18 -26.87 -21.70
C LYS A 74 14.61 -26.79 -21.18
N ALA A 75 15.26 -25.63 -21.28
CA ALA A 75 16.60 -25.41 -20.76
C ALA A 75 16.71 -25.78 -19.27
N LEU A 76 15.76 -25.34 -18.44
CA LEU A 76 15.67 -25.71 -17.01
C LEU A 76 15.61 -27.22 -16.75
N ARG A 77 14.99 -27.99 -17.65
CA ARG A 77 14.82 -29.44 -17.50
C ARG A 77 16.02 -30.25 -17.95
N TYR A 78 16.83 -29.74 -18.87
CA TYR A 78 17.85 -30.54 -19.58
C TYR A 78 19.30 -30.14 -19.27
N ILE A 79 19.54 -29.02 -18.60
CA ILE A 79 20.90 -28.50 -18.35
C ILE A 79 21.45 -28.88 -16.96
N GLU A 80 20.58 -29.24 -16.01
CA GLU A 80 20.96 -29.66 -14.66
C GLU A 80 20.59 -31.13 -14.44
N ASP A 81 21.39 -31.85 -13.65
CA ASP A 81 21.19 -33.29 -13.34
C ASP A 81 19.84 -33.59 -12.66
N GLU A 82 19.24 -32.59 -12.03
CA GLU A 82 17.88 -32.65 -11.47
C GLU A 82 16.95 -31.65 -12.18
N PRO A 83 15.76 -32.08 -12.65
CA PRO A 83 14.82 -31.18 -13.31
C PRO A 83 14.28 -30.16 -12.32
N ARG A 84 14.68 -28.89 -12.46
CA ARG A 84 14.10 -27.79 -11.69
C ARG A 84 12.80 -27.30 -12.31
N GLU A 85 11.74 -27.23 -11.51
CA GLU A 85 10.52 -26.53 -11.91
C GLU A 85 10.74 -25.02 -11.89
N ALA A 86 10.11 -24.32 -12.84
CA ALA A 86 10.14 -22.87 -12.87
C ALA A 86 9.53 -22.31 -11.56
N ALA A 87 10.30 -21.50 -10.84
CA ALA A 87 9.85 -20.92 -9.58
C ALA A 87 8.52 -20.17 -9.77
N LYS A 88 7.52 -20.50 -8.94
CA LYS A 88 6.21 -19.84 -8.97
C LYS A 88 6.38 -18.36 -8.61
N PHE A 89 6.21 -17.49 -9.61
CA PHE A 89 6.37 -16.04 -9.45
C PHE A 89 5.06 -15.33 -9.13
N LEU A 90 3.96 -15.78 -9.74
CA LEU A 90 2.61 -15.28 -9.47
C LEU A 90 1.79 -16.33 -8.73
N PHE A 91 1.13 -15.88 -7.67
CA PHE A 91 0.17 -16.64 -6.88
C PHE A 91 -1.25 -16.31 -7.35
N GLN A 92 -2.21 -17.15 -7.01
CA GLN A 92 -3.63 -16.90 -7.25
C GLN A 92 -4.31 -16.67 -5.92
N ASP A 93 -5.18 -15.66 -5.86
CA ASP A 93 -5.99 -15.42 -4.67
C ASP A 93 -7.31 -16.20 -4.71
N LYS A 94 -8.16 -16.01 -3.69
CA LYS A 94 -9.47 -16.67 -3.58
C LYS A 94 -10.44 -16.27 -4.70
N GLU A 95 -10.17 -15.19 -5.42
CA GLU A 95 -10.94 -14.70 -6.56
C GLU A 95 -10.32 -15.12 -7.90
N ASN A 96 -9.33 -16.02 -7.89
CA ASN A 96 -8.52 -16.46 -9.04
C ASN A 96 -7.73 -15.34 -9.73
N LYS A 97 -7.51 -14.20 -9.06
CA LYS A 97 -6.67 -13.13 -9.58
C LYS A 97 -5.21 -13.42 -9.29
N GLN A 98 -4.35 -13.18 -10.29
CA GLN A 98 -2.92 -13.34 -10.14
C GLN A 98 -2.32 -12.18 -9.34
N TYR A 99 -1.42 -12.49 -8.41
CA TYR A 99 -0.68 -11.48 -7.65
C TYR A 99 0.76 -11.91 -7.38
N LEU A 100 1.65 -10.92 -7.29
CA LEU A 100 3.00 -11.08 -6.79
C LEU A 100 3.01 -10.79 -5.28
N GLN A 101 3.59 -11.69 -4.49
CA GLN A 101 3.85 -11.47 -3.08
C GLN A 101 5.34 -11.23 -2.85
N LEU A 102 5.68 -10.17 -2.13
CA LEU A 102 7.05 -9.93 -1.66
C LEU A 102 7.07 -9.64 -0.16
N ASP A 103 8.06 -10.21 0.51
CA ASP A 103 8.34 -9.88 1.90
C ASP A 103 9.18 -8.60 1.96
N LEU A 104 8.63 -7.57 2.59
CA LEU A 104 9.28 -6.27 2.75
C LEU A 104 10.18 -6.22 3.99
N GLY A 105 10.12 -7.24 4.83
CA GLY A 105 11.02 -7.43 5.97
C GLY A 105 10.28 -7.74 7.26
N ILE A 106 11.05 -8.29 8.21
CA ILE A 106 10.64 -8.59 9.58
C ILE A 106 11.52 -7.76 10.50
N GLY A 107 10.96 -7.26 11.59
CA GLY A 107 11.70 -6.49 12.58
C GLY A 107 11.15 -6.71 13.98
N GLN A 108 11.97 -6.37 14.98
CA GLN A 108 11.59 -6.37 16.38
C GLN A 108 11.80 -4.96 16.92
N SER A 109 10.82 -4.43 17.65
CA SER A 109 10.98 -3.18 18.38
C SER A 109 10.67 -3.38 19.87
N PHE A 110 11.35 -2.58 20.69
CA PHE A 110 11.08 -2.46 22.11
C PHE A 110 10.42 -1.09 22.30
N ALA A 111 9.15 -1.08 22.68
CA ALA A 111 8.48 0.18 23.03
C ALA A 111 8.83 0.58 24.47
N ASP A 112 8.80 -0.40 25.37
CA ASP A 112 9.20 -0.30 26.77
C ASP A 112 9.42 -1.72 27.29
N TYR A 113 10.42 -2.00 28.13
CA TYR A 113 10.66 -3.38 28.58
C TYR A 113 9.55 -3.81 29.57
N PRO A 114 8.87 -4.96 29.40
CA PRO A 114 9.12 -6.08 28.49
C PRO A 114 8.26 -6.11 27.19
N LYS A 115 7.49 -5.05 26.89
CA LYS A 115 6.62 -4.94 25.70
C LYS A 115 7.44 -4.96 24.41
N THR A 116 7.55 -6.16 23.86
CA THR A 116 8.29 -6.46 22.64
C THR A 116 7.30 -6.64 21.49
N TYR A 117 7.48 -5.85 20.44
CA TYR A 117 6.65 -5.92 19.22
C TYR A 117 7.43 -6.57 18.08
N LEU A 118 6.83 -7.60 17.47
CA LEU A 118 7.30 -8.18 16.22
C LEU A 118 6.53 -7.56 15.07
N TYR A 119 7.25 -7.13 14.05
CA TYR A 119 6.72 -6.51 12.84
C TYR A 119 6.98 -7.41 11.66
N GLN A 120 5.98 -7.58 10.83
CA GLN A 120 6.11 -8.24 9.55
C GLN A 120 5.45 -7.38 8.49
N SER A 121 6.18 -7.13 7.41
CA SER A 121 5.70 -6.33 6.29
C SER A 121 5.69 -7.14 5.02
N LYS A 122 4.56 -7.14 4.33
CA LYS A 122 4.36 -7.81 3.04
C LYS A 122 3.74 -6.84 2.05
N ILE A 123 3.98 -7.08 0.78
CA ILE A 123 3.26 -6.40 -0.30
C ILE A 123 2.67 -7.43 -1.25
N TYR A 124 1.45 -7.14 -1.69
CA TYR A 124 0.75 -7.88 -2.73
C TYR A 124 0.52 -6.94 -3.90
N ILE A 125 0.93 -7.35 -5.09
CA ILE A 125 0.88 -6.54 -6.31
C ILE A 125 0.10 -7.31 -7.35
N TYR A 126 -0.98 -6.71 -7.84
CA TYR A 126 -1.85 -7.27 -8.85
C TYR A 126 -1.50 -6.65 -10.21
N PRO A 127 -0.88 -7.41 -11.14
CA PRO A 127 -0.72 -6.94 -12.50
C PRO A 127 -2.08 -6.80 -13.18
N GLY A 128 -2.23 -5.77 -14.01
CA GLY A 128 -3.41 -5.62 -14.87
C GLY A 128 -3.41 -6.66 -15.99
N THR A 129 -4.57 -6.85 -16.63
CA THR A 129 -4.75 -7.77 -17.78
C THR A 129 -3.80 -7.46 -18.93
N ASP A 130 -3.49 -6.17 -19.12
CA ASP A 130 -2.64 -5.70 -20.21
C ASP A 130 -1.14 -5.93 -19.91
N GLY A 131 -0.80 -6.33 -18.68
CA GLY A 131 0.56 -6.55 -18.19
C GLY A 131 1.41 -5.28 -18.04
N LYS A 132 1.01 -4.16 -18.66
CA LYS A 132 1.73 -2.87 -18.61
C LYS A 132 1.25 -1.94 -17.49
N SER A 133 0.13 -2.28 -16.87
CA SER A 133 -0.50 -1.54 -15.78
C SER A 133 -0.60 -2.41 -14.53
N LEU A 134 -0.81 -1.77 -13.38
CA LEU A 134 -1.12 -2.45 -12.13
C LEU A 134 -2.60 -2.24 -11.82
N GLU A 135 -3.28 -3.30 -11.42
CA GLU A 135 -4.69 -3.23 -11.00
C GLU A 135 -4.79 -2.77 -9.55
N LYS A 136 -3.94 -3.32 -8.66
CA LYS A 136 -4.05 -3.08 -7.22
C LYS A 136 -2.71 -3.32 -6.52
N ILE A 137 -2.38 -2.49 -5.54
CA ILE A 137 -1.25 -2.71 -4.63
C ILE A 137 -1.76 -2.71 -3.20
N ILE A 138 -1.32 -3.68 -2.41
CA ILE A 138 -1.66 -3.82 -1.00
C ILE A 138 -0.37 -3.93 -0.21
N LEU A 139 -0.07 -2.91 0.60
CA LEU A 139 0.96 -3.02 1.63
C LEU A 139 0.29 -3.48 2.92
N GLN A 140 0.86 -4.51 3.55
CA GLN A 140 0.37 -5.07 4.79
C GLN A 140 1.46 -5.00 5.86
N PHE A 141 1.12 -4.43 7.01
CA PHE A 141 1.99 -4.30 8.17
C PHE A 141 1.31 -4.98 9.35
N LYS A 142 1.85 -6.12 9.76
CA LYS A 142 1.42 -6.82 10.97
C LYS A 142 2.33 -6.42 12.12
N ARG A 143 1.72 -6.20 13.28
CA ARG A 143 2.39 -5.96 14.56
C ARG A 143 1.81 -6.91 15.58
N THR A 144 2.66 -7.69 16.25
CA THR A 144 2.23 -8.59 17.32
C THR A 144 3.01 -8.30 18.59
N ASN A 145 2.32 -8.18 19.71
CA ASN A 145 2.96 -8.07 21.03
C ASN A 145 3.24 -9.48 21.56
N ALA A 146 4.50 -9.90 21.58
CA ALA A 146 4.85 -11.28 21.91
C ALA A 146 4.98 -11.56 23.42
N LYS A 147 5.12 -10.51 24.26
CA LYS A 147 5.51 -10.65 25.68
C LYS A 147 4.78 -9.71 26.66
N GLY A 148 3.63 -9.14 26.28
CA GLY A 148 2.83 -8.30 27.20
C GLY A 148 1.78 -9.10 27.98
N GLU A 149 1.31 -8.54 29.10
CA GLU A 149 0.18 -9.06 29.89
C GLU A 149 -1.12 -9.16 29.07
N VAL A 150 -1.26 -8.31 28.05
CA VAL A 150 -2.34 -8.37 27.06
C VAL A 150 -1.73 -8.62 25.68
N PHE A 151 -2.12 -9.75 25.08
CA PHE A 151 -1.75 -10.10 23.73
C PHE A 151 -2.59 -9.27 22.75
N ILE A 152 -1.91 -8.46 21.93
CA ILE A 152 -2.56 -7.63 20.91
C ILE A 152 -1.88 -7.92 19.58
N ARG A 153 -2.66 -8.37 18.61
CA ARG A 153 -2.27 -8.38 17.20
C ARG A 153 -2.92 -7.18 16.54
N GLU A 154 -2.15 -6.48 15.72
CA GLU A 154 -2.64 -5.44 14.84
C GLU A 154 -2.20 -5.71 13.41
N MET A 155 -3.04 -5.33 12.46
CA MET A 155 -2.71 -5.31 11.05
C MET A 155 -3.16 -3.99 10.47
N ARG A 156 -2.24 -3.33 9.75
CA ARG A 156 -2.51 -2.10 9.00
C ARG A 156 -2.29 -2.41 7.53
N ARG A 157 -3.25 -2.01 6.70
CA ARG A 157 -3.14 -2.17 5.25
C ARG A 157 -3.29 -0.84 4.56
N LEU A 158 -2.43 -0.61 3.58
CA LEU A 158 -2.53 0.50 2.65
C LEU A 158 -2.83 -0.08 1.28
N ILE A 159 -4.00 0.24 0.75
CA ILE A 159 -4.52 -0.31 -0.49
C ILE A 159 -4.61 0.82 -1.51
N ASN A 160 -3.89 0.66 -2.63
CA ASN A 160 -4.07 1.48 -3.81
C ASN A 160 -4.84 0.66 -4.85
N HIS A 161 -6.08 1.06 -5.13
CA HIS A 161 -6.95 0.42 -6.11
C HIS A 161 -6.74 0.91 -7.55
N SER A 162 -5.93 1.94 -7.75
CA SER A 162 -5.63 2.45 -9.09
C SER A 162 -4.18 2.94 -9.21
N PRO A 163 -3.20 2.05 -9.06
CA PRO A 163 -1.78 2.37 -9.27
C PRO A 163 -1.47 2.59 -10.76
N LYS A 164 -1.72 3.80 -11.27
CA LYS A 164 -1.44 4.16 -12.66
C LYS A 164 0.00 4.60 -12.84
N GLY A 165 0.53 4.32 -14.04
CA GLY A 165 1.80 4.86 -14.52
C GLY A 165 1.65 6.27 -15.11
N PRO A 166 2.73 6.86 -15.64
CA PRO A 166 2.66 8.12 -16.38
C PRO A 166 1.70 8.02 -17.56
N THR A 167 0.73 8.93 -17.61
CA THR A 167 -0.08 9.16 -18.80
C THR A 167 0.39 10.43 -19.51
N PHE A 168 0.55 10.36 -20.83
CA PHE A 168 0.93 11.48 -21.67
C PHE A 168 -0.28 11.90 -22.51
N LEU A 169 -0.62 13.18 -22.49
CA LEU A 169 -1.57 13.76 -23.44
C LEU A 169 -0.92 13.91 -24.81
N GLY A 170 -1.72 14.05 -25.87
CA GLY A 170 -1.26 14.21 -27.26
C GLY A 170 -0.26 15.36 -27.47
N ASP A 171 -0.27 16.36 -26.57
CA ASP A 171 0.66 17.50 -26.58
C ASP A 171 2.00 17.22 -25.86
N GLY A 172 2.27 15.97 -25.48
CA GLY A 172 3.47 15.58 -24.72
C GLY A 172 3.45 15.98 -23.24
N LYS A 173 2.41 16.68 -22.77
CA LYS A 173 2.23 17.03 -21.35
C LYS A 173 1.81 15.80 -20.55
N ARG A 174 2.54 15.53 -19.47
CA ARG A 174 2.26 14.43 -18.55
C ARG A 174 1.14 14.79 -17.58
N THR A 175 0.16 13.92 -17.45
CA THR A 175 -0.83 13.96 -16.37
C THR A 175 -0.37 13.01 -15.26
N SER A 176 -0.29 13.51 -14.03
CA SER A 176 0.05 12.68 -12.88
C SER A 176 -1.19 12.04 -12.29
N ASN A 177 -1.02 10.84 -11.73
CA ASN A 177 -2.12 10.12 -11.11
C ASN A 177 -2.47 10.72 -9.76
N ASN A 178 -3.76 10.75 -9.46
CA ASN A 178 -4.26 11.13 -8.16
C ASN A 178 -4.18 9.93 -7.20
N ASN A 179 -3.53 10.11 -6.04
CA ASN A 179 -3.36 9.10 -5.01
C ASN A 179 -4.35 9.26 -3.84
N SER A 180 -5.37 10.12 -3.97
CA SER A 180 -6.36 10.40 -2.92
C SER A 180 -7.21 9.19 -2.53
N GLU A 181 -7.38 8.25 -3.46
CA GLU A 181 -8.21 7.05 -3.30
C GLU A 181 -7.51 5.92 -2.52
N ILE A 182 -6.27 6.14 -2.07
CA ILE A 182 -5.58 5.17 -1.20
C ILE A 182 -6.43 4.92 0.05
N LEU A 183 -6.76 3.64 0.27
CA LEU A 183 -7.52 3.18 1.41
C LEU A 183 -6.59 2.67 2.51
N LEU A 184 -6.94 2.99 3.75
CA LEU A 184 -6.26 2.56 4.95
C LEU A 184 -7.20 1.69 5.74
N GLU A 185 -6.80 0.45 5.99
CA GLU A 185 -7.54 -0.49 6.84
C GLU A 185 -6.75 -0.77 8.10
N PHE A 186 -7.45 -0.82 9.22
CA PHE A 186 -6.91 -1.23 10.51
C PHE A 186 -7.71 -2.39 11.08
N PHE A 187 -6.99 -3.40 11.53
CA PHE A 187 -7.53 -4.57 12.21
C PHE A 187 -6.81 -4.68 13.55
N SER A 188 -7.58 -4.91 14.60
CA SER A 188 -7.05 -5.22 15.94
C SER A 188 -7.75 -6.46 16.47
N SER A 189 -6.98 -7.39 17.01
CA SER A 189 -7.50 -8.57 17.71
C SER A 189 -6.76 -8.74 19.02
N HIS A 190 -7.53 -9.04 20.06
CA HIS A 190 -7.02 -9.45 21.38
C HIS A 190 -7.01 -10.97 21.54
N ASP A 191 -7.50 -11.69 20.52
CA ASP A 191 -7.57 -13.13 20.52
C ASP A 191 -6.19 -13.74 20.21
N THR A 192 -5.75 -14.66 21.07
CA THR A 192 -4.49 -15.39 20.93
C THR A 192 -4.55 -16.42 19.79
N ASP A 193 -5.74 -16.95 19.52
CA ASP A 193 -5.93 -18.13 18.67
C ASP A 193 -6.12 -17.72 17.21
N PHE A 194 -6.65 -16.52 16.97
CA PHE A 194 -6.86 -16.01 15.62
C PHE A 194 -5.58 -15.43 15.00
N LEU A 195 -4.92 -16.21 14.13
CA LEU A 195 -3.83 -15.74 13.28
C LEU A 195 -4.40 -15.14 11.99
N TRP A 196 -4.14 -13.85 11.73
CA TRP A 196 -4.49 -13.29 10.42
C TRP A 196 -3.71 -14.02 9.33
N PRO A 197 -4.38 -14.56 8.31
CA PRO A 197 -3.70 -15.22 7.22
C PRO A 197 -2.79 -14.21 6.48
N ASP A 198 -1.71 -14.71 5.92
CA ASP A 198 -0.82 -13.94 5.04
C ASP A 198 -1.37 -13.85 3.61
N ASP A 199 -2.68 -13.64 3.51
CA ASP A 199 -3.41 -13.56 2.25
C ASP A 199 -3.74 -12.10 1.89
N PRO A 200 -3.83 -11.77 0.59
CA PRO A 200 -4.27 -10.45 0.18
C PRO A 200 -5.78 -10.21 0.40
N ILE A 201 -6.58 -11.25 0.59
CA ILE A 201 -8.00 -11.14 0.92
C ILE A 201 -8.18 -11.59 2.36
N GLN A 202 -8.59 -10.66 3.22
CA GLN A 202 -8.77 -10.92 4.65
C GLN A 202 -10.18 -11.45 4.90
N PRO A 203 -10.34 -12.50 5.73
CA PRO A 203 -11.65 -13.11 5.99
C PRO A 203 -12.53 -12.29 6.92
N VAL A 204 -11.94 -11.35 7.66
CA VAL A 204 -12.62 -10.49 8.64
C VAL A 204 -12.70 -9.07 8.09
N THR A 205 -13.75 -8.34 8.44
CA THR A 205 -13.90 -6.93 8.10
C THR A 205 -12.93 -6.05 8.90
N ALA A 206 -12.47 -4.96 8.31
CA ALA A 206 -11.60 -4.02 8.99
C ALA A 206 -12.33 -3.32 10.16
N SER A 207 -11.63 -3.15 11.28
CA SER A 207 -12.15 -2.41 12.43
C SER A 207 -12.34 -0.94 12.11
N VAL A 208 -11.42 -0.37 11.32
CA VAL A 208 -11.49 1.00 10.81
C VAL A 208 -11.05 1.01 9.35
N THR A 209 -11.85 1.66 8.51
CA THR A 209 -11.53 1.94 7.11
C THR A 209 -11.55 3.44 6.89
N THR A 210 -10.48 4.00 6.33
CA THR A 210 -10.38 5.44 6.08
C THR A 210 -9.72 5.70 4.74
N LYS A 211 -10.26 6.64 3.97
CA LYS A 211 -9.62 7.13 2.74
C LYS A 211 -8.51 8.11 3.12
N LEU A 212 -7.40 8.06 2.38
CA LEU A 212 -6.25 8.93 2.64
C LEU A 212 -6.67 10.40 2.61
N ASN A 213 -7.47 10.80 1.63
CA ASN A 213 -7.97 12.16 1.49
C ASN A 213 -9.50 12.15 1.28
N ASP A 214 -10.23 12.03 2.38
CA ASP A 214 -11.68 12.23 2.40
C ASP A 214 -12.00 13.72 2.63
N ALA A 215 -12.87 14.30 1.79
CA ALA A 215 -13.28 15.69 1.91
C ALA A 215 -14.17 15.92 3.15
N ALA A 216 -14.92 14.90 3.58
CA ALA A 216 -15.81 15.00 4.73
C ALA A 216 -15.07 14.91 6.08
N ASN A 217 -13.99 14.12 6.14
CA ASN A 217 -13.17 13.95 7.33
C ASN A 217 -11.69 13.74 6.96
N PRO A 218 -10.97 14.81 6.62
CA PRO A 218 -9.60 14.70 6.16
C PRO A 218 -8.66 14.34 7.31
N LEU A 219 -7.84 13.31 7.11
CA LEU A 219 -6.73 13.01 8.02
C LEU A 219 -5.80 14.23 8.18
N PRO A 220 -5.15 14.40 9.34
CA PRO A 220 -4.15 15.45 9.52
C PRO A 220 -3.09 15.40 8.42
N TYR A 221 -2.77 16.54 7.81
CA TYR A 221 -1.88 16.62 6.65
C TYR A 221 -0.52 15.94 6.90
N ASN A 222 0.07 16.14 8.07
CA ASN A 222 1.34 15.53 8.43
C ASN A 222 1.28 13.99 8.38
N LYS A 223 0.15 13.38 8.78
CA LYS A 223 -0.06 11.93 8.65
C LYS A 223 -0.21 11.53 7.19
N GLN A 224 -1.01 12.25 6.40
CA GLN A 224 -1.17 11.99 4.96
C GLN A 224 0.18 12.02 4.23
N LYS A 225 0.99 13.05 4.49
CA LYS A 225 2.35 13.21 3.94
C LYS A 225 3.25 12.04 4.32
N GLN A 226 3.29 11.66 5.60
CA GLN A 226 4.11 10.54 6.06
C GLN A 226 3.71 9.21 5.39
N ILE A 227 2.40 8.98 5.22
CA ILE A 227 1.88 7.78 4.55
C ILE A 227 2.36 7.73 3.09
N ILE A 228 2.25 8.83 2.34
CA ILE A 228 2.72 8.90 0.95
C ILE A 228 4.24 8.70 0.86
N LEU A 229 5.02 9.32 1.75
CA LEU A 229 6.48 9.13 1.79
C LEU A 229 6.87 7.68 2.08
N GLN A 230 6.16 7.03 2.99
CA GLN A 230 6.38 5.62 3.32
C GLN A 230 5.97 4.71 2.18
N TYR A 231 4.81 4.96 1.55
CA TYR A 231 4.35 4.25 0.35
C TYR A 231 5.42 4.29 -0.75
N LYS A 232 5.89 5.49 -1.07
CA LYS A 232 6.98 5.73 -2.02
C LYS A 232 8.27 4.98 -1.67
N ARG A 233 8.68 4.98 -0.40
CA ARG A 233 9.86 4.23 0.06
C ARG A 233 9.71 2.73 -0.20
N TYR A 234 8.55 2.16 0.08
CA TYR A 234 8.31 0.73 -0.18
C TYR A 234 8.25 0.43 -1.67
N LEU A 235 7.63 1.29 -2.48
CA LEU A 235 7.64 1.12 -3.93
C LEU A 235 9.06 1.09 -4.51
N ARG A 236 9.97 1.97 -4.06
CA ARG A 236 11.39 1.92 -4.46
C ARG A 236 12.04 0.59 -4.11
N LYS A 237 11.76 0.08 -2.90
CA LYS A 237 12.30 -1.22 -2.45
C LYS A 237 11.77 -2.36 -3.33
N VAL A 238 10.48 -2.35 -3.63
CA VAL A 238 9.84 -3.34 -4.51
C VAL A 238 10.44 -3.27 -5.91
N ASP A 239 10.50 -2.09 -6.50
CA ASP A 239 11.03 -1.91 -7.85
C ASP A 239 12.47 -2.45 -7.96
N LYS A 240 13.32 -2.17 -6.95
CA LYS A 240 14.66 -2.75 -6.86
C LYS A 240 14.63 -4.27 -6.77
N MET A 241 13.76 -4.85 -5.94
CA MET A 241 13.66 -6.31 -5.78
C MET A 241 13.20 -7.00 -7.06
N VAL A 242 12.17 -6.46 -7.72
CA VAL A 242 11.63 -7.01 -8.97
C VAL A 242 12.65 -6.85 -10.10
N SER A 243 13.30 -5.69 -10.21
CA SER A 243 14.35 -5.44 -11.21
C SER A 243 15.54 -6.39 -11.04
N LEU A 244 16.00 -6.60 -9.79
CA LEU A 244 17.07 -7.53 -9.50
C LEU A 244 16.67 -8.96 -9.88
N LYS A 245 15.46 -9.38 -9.53
CA LYS A 245 14.94 -10.71 -9.89
C LYS A 245 14.91 -10.92 -11.40
N LEU A 246 14.42 -9.93 -12.15
CA LEU A 246 14.44 -9.95 -13.62
C LEU A 246 15.87 -10.11 -14.15
N HIS A 247 16.79 -9.28 -13.66
CA HIS A 247 18.19 -9.30 -14.11
C HIS A 247 18.85 -10.67 -13.86
N THR A 248 18.66 -11.25 -12.67
CA THR A 248 19.17 -12.60 -12.36
C THR A 248 18.60 -13.64 -13.32
N MET A 249 17.29 -13.59 -13.60
CA MET A 249 16.66 -14.54 -14.53
C MET A 249 17.15 -14.39 -15.97
N GLU A 250 17.39 -13.16 -16.44
CA GLU A 250 17.98 -12.92 -17.76
C GLU A 250 19.41 -13.46 -17.86
N LEU A 251 20.21 -13.33 -16.79
CA LEU A 251 21.56 -13.91 -16.73
C LEU A 251 21.50 -15.44 -16.74
N ASP A 252 20.65 -16.04 -15.93
CA ASP A 252 20.46 -17.49 -15.88
C ASP A 252 20.05 -18.04 -17.25
N GLN A 253 19.12 -17.37 -17.93
CA GLN A 253 18.71 -17.74 -19.28
C GLN A 253 19.87 -17.68 -20.28
N LYS A 254 20.69 -16.61 -20.24
CA LYS A 254 21.85 -16.47 -21.13
C LYS A 254 22.90 -17.56 -20.87
N MET A 255 23.19 -17.85 -19.60
CA MET A 255 24.09 -18.92 -19.22
C MET A 255 23.58 -20.28 -19.70
N MET A 256 22.29 -20.55 -19.53
CA MET A 256 21.66 -21.78 -20.02
C MET A 256 21.79 -21.91 -21.54
N ILE A 257 21.48 -20.86 -22.30
CA ILE A 257 21.63 -20.88 -23.76
C ILE A 257 23.09 -21.13 -24.16
N SER A 258 24.05 -20.49 -23.50
CA SER A 258 25.48 -20.73 -23.75
C SER A 258 25.85 -22.19 -23.56
N LYS A 259 25.45 -22.79 -22.42
CA LYS A 259 25.69 -24.21 -22.16
C LYS A 259 25.07 -25.10 -23.23
N MET A 260 23.82 -24.84 -23.65
CA MET A 260 23.18 -25.63 -24.72
C MET A 260 23.92 -25.56 -26.05
N LEU A 261 24.53 -24.41 -26.37
CA LEU A 261 25.33 -24.24 -27.58
C LEU A 261 26.70 -24.91 -27.47
N GLU A 262 27.30 -25.00 -26.28
CA GLU A 262 28.58 -25.69 -26.04
C GLU A 262 28.47 -27.22 -26.19
N PHE A 263 27.26 -27.80 -26.07
CA PHE A 263 27.01 -29.23 -26.26
C PHE A 263 26.64 -29.61 -27.72
N GLN A 264 26.67 -28.67 -28.67
CA GLN A 264 26.58 -28.94 -30.12
C GLN A 264 27.95 -29.10 -30.75
#